data_AF-A0A8E2JDN5-F1
#
_entry.id   AF-A0A8E2JDN5-F1
#
_cell.length_a   1.000
_cell.length_b   1.000
_cell.length_c   1.000
_cell.angle_alpha   90.00
_cell.angle_beta   90.00
_cell.angle_gamma   90.00
#
_symmetry.space_group_name_H-M   'P 1'
#
loop_
_entity.id
_entity.type
_entity.pdbx_description
1 polymer ?
#
loop_
_entity_poly.entity_id
_entity_poly.type
_entity_poly.pdbx_seq_one_letter_code
_entity_poly.pdbx_strand_id
1 'polypeptide(L)'
;MAATVDMLKEIDQQAVGARRAWRAGLKARKEKAAEDEGDEEGEDQQQKKDILDLFTLTVIEDREHLDGASTAAIRERFWKWCMTAPQSEQQQGDDQGSEIGPGLSPRYRYAIQVDATSLHSVVYDAPAPPNLDTTKRGWVKLIDASWQPVSSERIRDFFEPIQGVTQNNVGWMKIPYHHIDEYYVHCRDLNYWVTSYRRPPAVMGYPYDD
;
A
#
# COMPACT_ATOMS: atom_id res chain seq x y z
N MET A 1 -10.93 12.71 -29.88
CA MET A 1 -11.68 12.45 -28.62
C MET A 1 -12.21 11.03 -28.49
N ALA A 2 -12.48 10.27 -29.57
CA ALA A 2 -12.91 8.86 -29.48
C ALA A 2 -11.77 7.90 -29.03
N ALA A 3 -10.55 8.09 -29.55
CA ALA A 3 -9.41 7.19 -29.27
C ALA A 3 -8.96 7.14 -27.80
N THR A 4 -9.17 8.21 -27.03
CA THR A 4 -8.82 8.26 -25.60
C THR A 4 -9.81 7.52 -24.71
N VAL A 5 -11.08 7.43 -25.12
CA VAL A 5 -12.12 6.72 -24.36
C VAL A 5 -11.99 5.20 -24.56
N ASP A 6 -11.61 4.76 -25.76
CA ASP A 6 -11.40 3.33 -26.04
C ASP A 6 -10.14 2.78 -25.34
N MET A 7 -9.06 3.58 -25.28
CA MET A 7 -7.86 3.21 -24.54
C MET A 7 -8.12 3.05 -23.03
N LEU A 8 -8.97 3.92 -22.44
CA LEU A 8 -9.35 3.82 -21.02
C LEU A 8 -10.26 2.61 -20.74
N LYS A 9 -11.14 2.24 -21.67
CA LYS A 9 -11.95 1.02 -21.54
C LYS A 9 -11.11 -0.25 -21.64
N GLU A 10 -10.11 -0.25 -22.52
CA GLU A 10 -9.19 -1.38 -22.67
C GLU A 10 -8.31 -1.56 -21.42
N ILE A 11 -7.83 -0.46 -20.83
CA ILE A 11 -7.14 -0.47 -19.53
C ILE A 11 -8.05 -0.97 -18.41
N ASP A 12 -9.32 -0.56 -18.35
CA ASP A 12 -10.27 -0.99 -17.32
C ASP A 12 -10.60 -2.49 -17.45
N GLN A 13 -10.78 -2.97 -18.68
CA GLN A 13 -11.10 -4.38 -18.96
C GLN A 13 -9.89 -5.30 -18.71
N GLN A 14 -8.69 -4.82 -18.99
CA GLN A 14 -7.44 -5.52 -18.64
C GLN A 14 -7.14 -5.44 -17.13
N ALA A 15 -7.47 -4.33 -16.45
CA ALA A 15 -7.37 -4.21 -15.00
C ALA A 15 -8.34 -5.15 -14.27
N VAL A 16 -9.55 -5.37 -14.80
CA VAL A 16 -10.46 -6.42 -14.33
C VAL A 16 -9.84 -7.81 -14.52
N GLY A 17 -9.18 -8.05 -15.65
CA GLY A 17 -8.39 -9.26 -15.91
C GLY A 17 -7.26 -9.45 -14.89
N ALA A 18 -6.46 -8.41 -14.64
CA ALA A 18 -5.36 -8.42 -13.68
C ALA A 18 -5.86 -8.63 -12.25
N ARG A 19 -6.98 -8.02 -11.85
CA ARG A 19 -7.64 -8.25 -10.56
C ARG A 19 -8.12 -9.69 -10.41
N ARG A 20 -8.69 -10.28 -11.46
CA ARG A 20 -9.08 -11.70 -11.49
C ARG A 20 -7.86 -12.62 -11.41
N ALA A 21 -6.80 -12.33 -12.16
CA ALA A 21 -5.56 -13.09 -12.15
C ALA A 21 -4.86 -13.02 -10.79
N TRP A 22 -4.83 -11.85 -10.16
CA TRP A 22 -4.29 -11.66 -8.81
C TRP A 22 -5.08 -12.45 -7.77
N ARG A 23 -6.42 -12.39 -7.79
CA ARG A 23 -7.28 -13.20 -6.92
C ARG A 23 -7.11 -14.70 -7.16
N ALA A 24 -6.99 -15.12 -8.42
CA ALA A 24 -6.75 -16.52 -8.78
C ALA A 24 -5.37 -17.01 -8.33
N GLY A 25 -4.33 -16.18 -8.46
CA GLY A 25 -2.98 -16.48 -7.97
C GLY A 25 -2.92 -16.58 -6.45
N LEU A 26 -3.67 -15.72 -5.75
CA LEU A 26 -3.83 -15.81 -4.28
C LEU A 26 -4.53 -17.13 -3.89
N LYS A 27 -5.57 -17.51 -4.62
CA LYS A 27 -6.31 -18.77 -4.39
C LYS A 27 -5.44 -20.01 -4.66
N ALA A 28 -4.71 -20.05 -5.77
CA ALA A 28 -3.84 -21.17 -6.12
C ALA A 28 -2.68 -21.33 -5.12
N ARG A 29 -2.15 -20.22 -4.58
CA ARG A 29 -1.17 -20.25 -3.49
C ARG A 29 -1.76 -20.82 -2.20
N LYS A 30 -3.02 -20.48 -1.89
CA LYS A 30 -3.77 -21.03 -0.76
C LYS A 30 -4.05 -22.53 -0.91
N GLU A 31 -4.44 -22.99 -2.10
CA GLU A 31 -4.68 -24.41 -2.40
C GLU A 31 -3.38 -25.24 -2.32
N LYS A 32 -2.28 -24.74 -2.89
CA LYS A 32 -0.98 -25.40 -2.81
C LYS A 32 -0.44 -25.50 -1.38
N ALA A 33 -0.59 -24.44 -0.58
CA ALA A 33 -0.21 -24.46 0.83
C ALA A 33 -1.03 -25.47 1.66
N ALA A 34 -2.29 -25.73 1.26
CA ALA A 34 -3.13 -26.73 1.91
C ALA A 34 -2.80 -28.18 1.49
N GLU A 35 -2.30 -28.40 0.26
CA GLU A 35 -1.83 -29.71 -0.21
C GLU A 35 -0.50 -30.13 0.43
N ASP A 36 0.39 -29.17 0.71
CA ASP A 36 1.69 -29.42 1.35
C ASP A 36 1.58 -29.67 2.88
N GLU A 37 0.41 -29.42 3.51
CA GLU A 37 0.18 -29.60 4.96
C GLU A 37 -0.44 -30.96 5.35
N GLY A 38 -0.71 -31.85 4.40
CA GLY A 38 -1.20 -33.19 4.69
C GLY A 38 -0.07 -34.15 5.01
N ASP A 39 0.47 -34.14 6.24
CA ASP A 39 1.16 -35.30 6.89
C ASP A 39 1.74 -34.99 8.31
N GLU A 40 1.09 -34.18 9.14
CA GLU A 40 1.45 -34.11 10.59
C GLU A 40 0.23 -34.26 11.49
N GLU A 41 -0.04 -35.51 11.89
CA GLU A 41 -0.91 -35.84 13.03
C GLU A 41 -0.16 -35.64 14.34
N GLY A 42 -0.54 -34.60 15.11
CA GLY A 42 -0.05 -34.43 16.49
C GLY A 42 -0.32 -33.05 17.08
N GLU A 43 -1.42 -32.94 17.84
CA GLU A 43 -1.61 -32.02 18.98
C GLU A 43 -1.24 -30.53 18.82
N ASP A 44 -2.19 -29.72 18.34
CA ASP A 44 -2.68 -28.53 19.05
C ASP A 44 -3.91 -27.96 18.32
N GLN A 45 -5.10 -28.05 18.93
CA GLN A 45 -6.34 -27.46 18.39
C GLN A 45 -6.41 -25.94 18.61
N GLN A 46 -5.27 -25.26 18.57
CA GLN A 46 -5.22 -23.80 18.50
C GLN A 46 -5.58 -23.39 17.07
N GLN A 47 -6.89 -23.37 16.80
CA GLN A 47 -7.58 -22.81 15.64
C GLN A 47 -6.61 -22.21 14.61
N LYS A 48 -6.06 -23.07 13.73
CA LYS A 48 -5.11 -22.73 12.67
C LYS A 48 -5.86 -21.90 11.62
N LYS A 49 -6.19 -20.65 11.98
CA LYS A 49 -6.70 -19.67 11.03
C LYS A 49 -5.59 -19.48 10.02
N ASP A 50 -5.92 -19.70 8.76
CA ASP A 50 -5.03 -19.37 7.65
C ASP A 50 -4.48 -17.95 7.89
N ILE A 51 -3.16 -17.80 7.81
CA ILE A 51 -2.50 -16.51 7.99
C ILE A 51 -3.06 -15.45 7.03
N LEU A 52 -3.58 -15.88 5.87
CA LEU A 52 -4.29 -15.03 4.92
C LEU A 52 -5.65 -14.56 5.43
N ASP A 53 -6.34 -15.37 6.23
CA ASP A 53 -7.59 -14.99 6.87
C ASP A 53 -7.35 -14.00 8.04
N LEU A 54 -6.14 -14.04 8.63
CA LEU A 54 -5.67 -13.04 9.61
C LEU A 54 -5.23 -11.72 8.93
N PHE A 55 -4.81 -11.76 7.66
CA PHE A 55 -4.36 -10.60 6.90
C PHE A 55 -5.52 -9.90 6.15
N THR A 56 -6.52 -9.42 6.91
CA THR A 56 -7.64 -8.67 6.35
C THR A 56 -7.26 -7.20 6.11
N LEU A 57 -6.81 -6.89 4.89
CA LEU A 57 -6.64 -5.51 4.43
C LEU A 57 -8.00 -4.89 4.10
N THR A 58 -8.28 -3.71 4.66
CA THR A 58 -9.46 -2.92 4.27
C THR A 58 -9.18 -2.30 2.91
N VAL A 59 -9.88 -2.77 1.88
CA VAL A 59 -9.81 -2.21 0.53
C VAL A 59 -10.98 -1.24 0.35
N ILE A 60 -10.67 0.04 0.13
CA ILE A 60 -11.67 1.07 -0.16
C ILE A 60 -11.72 1.27 -1.68
N GLU A 61 -12.81 0.85 -2.31
CA GLU A 61 -13.06 1.06 -3.73
C GLU A 61 -14.19 2.10 -3.90
N ASP A 62 -13.84 3.28 -4.40
CA ASP A 62 -14.78 4.37 -4.67
C ASP A 62 -14.32 5.08 -5.95
N ARG A 63 -14.68 4.49 -7.11
CA ARG A 63 -14.20 4.96 -8.42
C ARG A 63 -14.59 6.41 -8.69
N GLU A 64 -15.80 6.81 -8.31
CA GLU A 64 -16.31 8.16 -8.59
C GLU A 64 -15.47 9.25 -7.92
N HIS A 65 -14.87 8.95 -6.76
CA HIS A 65 -14.15 9.95 -5.98
C HIS A 65 -12.64 9.73 -5.90
N LEU A 66 -12.15 8.52 -6.18
CA LEU A 66 -10.72 8.19 -6.08
C LEU A 66 -10.03 8.19 -7.45
N ASP A 67 -10.78 8.02 -8.55
CA ASP A 67 -10.18 8.04 -9.89
C ASP A 67 -9.66 9.45 -10.23
N GLY A 68 -8.37 9.52 -10.59
CA GLY A 68 -7.67 10.79 -10.81
C GLY A 68 -7.44 11.67 -9.57
N ALA A 69 -7.81 11.22 -8.36
CA ALA A 69 -7.64 12.02 -7.15
C ALA A 69 -6.15 12.28 -6.82
N SER A 70 -5.86 13.50 -6.36
CA SER A 70 -4.52 13.86 -5.89
C SER A 70 -4.18 13.12 -4.60
N THR A 71 -2.89 12.95 -4.27
CA THR A 71 -2.50 12.29 -3.02
C THR A 71 -2.96 13.09 -1.80
N ALA A 72 -3.10 14.41 -1.93
CA ALA A 72 -3.69 15.25 -0.89
C ALA A 72 -5.17 14.93 -0.63
N ALA A 73 -5.97 14.72 -1.69
CA ALA A 73 -7.38 14.34 -1.55
C ALA A 73 -7.52 12.93 -0.95
N ILE A 74 -6.68 11.98 -1.37
CA ILE A 74 -6.62 10.63 -0.77
C ILE A 74 -6.24 10.72 0.71
N ARG A 75 -5.23 11.52 1.05
CA ARG A 75 -4.78 11.74 2.43
C ARG A 75 -5.90 12.27 3.32
N GLU A 76 -6.64 13.28 2.86
CA GLU A 76 -7.75 13.85 3.62
C GLU A 76 -8.86 12.82 3.89
N ARG A 77 -9.22 12.04 2.87
CA ARG A 77 -10.24 10.99 3.00
C ARG A 77 -9.79 9.90 3.97
N PHE A 78 -8.54 9.45 3.83
CA PHE A 78 -7.96 8.45 4.71
C PHE A 78 -7.88 8.96 6.15
N TRP A 79 -7.45 10.20 6.38
CA TRP A 79 -7.43 10.83 7.69
C TRP A 79 -8.81 10.84 8.36
N LYS A 80 -9.87 11.15 7.61
CA LYS A 80 -11.26 11.07 8.10
C LYS A 80 -11.66 9.66 8.49
N TRP A 81 -11.30 8.65 7.68
CA TRP A 81 -11.54 7.25 8.01
C TRP A 81 -10.81 6.83 9.29
N CYS A 82 -9.55 7.26 9.48
CA CYS A 82 -8.77 6.96 10.69
C CYS A 82 -9.37 7.53 11.98
N MET A 83 -10.26 8.53 11.92
CA MET A 83 -10.90 9.08 13.13
C MET A 83 -11.89 8.10 13.78
N THR A 84 -12.46 7.17 13.01
CA THR A 84 -13.52 6.26 13.46
C THR A 84 -13.17 4.79 13.30
N ALA A 85 -12.26 4.46 12.37
CA ALA A 85 -11.90 3.08 12.08
C ALA A 85 -11.24 2.32 13.25
N PRO A 86 -10.31 2.91 14.05
CA PRO A 86 -9.70 2.20 15.17
C PRO A 86 -10.74 1.68 16.16
N GLN A 87 -11.77 2.49 16.44
CA GLN A 87 -12.83 2.11 17.36
C GLN A 87 -13.60 0.92 16.81
N SER A 88 -14.00 0.90 15.54
CA SER A 88 -14.77 -0.23 14.97
C SER A 88 -13.91 -1.48 14.72
N GLU A 89 -12.64 -1.33 14.34
CA GLU A 89 -11.79 -2.44 13.93
C GLU A 89 -11.06 -3.11 15.10
N GLN A 90 -10.79 -2.37 16.18
CA GLN A 90 -10.05 -2.87 17.36
C GLN A 90 -11.00 -3.16 18.53
N GLN A 91 -12.31 -3.22 18.28
CA GLN A 91 -13.36 -3.38 19.29
C GLN A 91 -13.50 -4.81 19.88
N GLN A 92 -12.46 -5.65 19.77
CA GLN A 92 -12.49 -7.01 20.31
C GLN A 92 -11.24 -7.30 21.15
N GLY A 93 -11.46 -7.36 22.46
CA GLY A 93 -10.52 -7.87 23.44
C GLY A 93 -10.61 -7.09 24.75
N ASP A 94 -11.39 -7.63 25.70
CA ASP A 94 -11.01 -7.50 27.11
C ASP A 94 -9.62 -8.15 27.22
N ASP A 95 -8.56 -7.38 26.97
CA ASP A 95 -7.23 -7.85 27.30
C ASP A 95 -6.32 -6.69 27.66
N GLN A 96 -5.89 -6.75 28.91
CA GLN A 96 -5.07 -5.78 29.63
C GLN A 96 -3.61 -5.77 29.11
N GLY A 97 -3.40 -5.98 27.81
CA GLY A 97 -2.08 -6.35 27.25
C GLY A 97 -1.65 -5.67 25.94
N SER A 98 -2.50 -4.88 25.26
CA SER A 98 -2.00 -4.04 24.16
C SER A 98 -1.38 -2.77 24.72
N GLU A 99 -0.05 -2.72 24.81
CA GLU A 99 0.72 -1.52 25.20
C GLU A 99 0.47 -0.32 24.27
N ILE A 100 -0.08 -0.58 23.09
CA ILE A 100 -0.34 0.41 22.05
C ILE A 100 -1.83 0.77 22.07
N GLY A 101 -2.14 2.01 22.45
CA GLY A 101 -3.50 2.55 22.43
C GLY A 101 -4.14 2.53 21.03
N PRO A 102 -5.47 2.65 20.94
CA PRO A 102 -6.18 2.54 19.67
C PRO A 102 -5.72 3.62 18.69
N GLY A 103 -5.59 3.26 17.41
CA GLY A 103 -5.21 4.20 16.36
C GLY A 103 -3.71 4.51 16.23
N LEU A 104 -2.86 3.96 17.10
CA LEU A 104 -1.41 4.24 17.08
C LEU A 104 -0.60 3.30 16.17
N SER A 105 -1.25 2.30 15.56
CA SER A 105 -0.56 1.39 14.63
C SER A 105 -0.33 2.05 13.25
N PRO A 106 0.67 1.59 12.48
CA PRO A 106 0.93 2.09 11.13
C PRO A 106 -0.30 2.03 10.19
N ARG A 107 -1.24 1.12 10.46
CA ARG A 107 -2.53 0.99 9.74
C ARG A 107 -3.34 2.28 9.70
N TYR A 108 -3.29 3.10 10.75
CA TYR A 108 -4.05 4.35 10.84
C TYR A 108 -3.18 5.59 10.56
N ARG A 109 -1.92 5.38 10.21
CA ARG A 109 -0.95 6.44 9.90
C ARG A 109 -0.62 6.50 8.42
N TYR A 110 -0.58 5.36 7.74
CA TYR A 110 -0.20 5.27 6.35
C TYR A 110 -1.28 4.63 5.49
N ALA A 111 -1.59 5.28 4.38
CA ALA A 111 -2.45 4.73 3.34
C ALA A 111 -1.60 4.13 2.22
N ILE A 112 -2.07 3.03 1.64
CA ILE A 112 -1.54 2.50 0.38
C ILE A 112 -2.49 2.90 -0.73
N GLN A 113 -2.00 3.67 -1.69
CA GLN A 113 -2.74 4.00 -2.90
C GLN A 113 -2.22 3.16 -4.07
N VAL A 114 -3.16 2.46 -4.71
CA VAL A 114 -2.95 1.77 -5.99
C VAL A 114 -3.73 2.52 -7.06
N ASP A 115 -3.04 3.40 -7.80
CA ASP A 115 -3.58 4.07 -8.98
C ASP A 115 -3.23 3.32 -10.28
N ALA A 116 -3.72 3.83 -11.43
CA ALA A 116 -3.48 3.23 -12.73
C ALA A 116 -1.98 3.04 -13.05
N THR A 117 -1.11 3.98 -12.63
CA THR A 117 0.34 3.89 -12.90
C THR A 117 1.05 2.85 -12.05
N SER A 118 0.68 2.75 -10.77
CA SER A 118 1.16 1.68 -9.89
C SER A 118 0.65 0.31 -10.32
N LEU A 119 -0.61 0.22 -10.75
CA LEU A 119 -1.16 -1.04 -11.24
C LEU A 119 -0.46 -1.48 -12.53
N HIS A 120 -0.21 -0.54 -13.45
CA HIS A 120 0.55 -0.81 -14.65
C HIS A 120 1.97 -1.31 -14.32
N SER A 121 2.66 -0.66 -13.38
CA SER A 121 4.03 -1.06 -13.03
C SER A 121 4.10 -2.47 -12.43
N VAL A 122 3.11 -2.85 -11.62
CA VAL A 122 3.02 -4.19 -11.04
C VAL A 122 2.67 -5.25 -12.09
N VAL A 123 1.82 -4.92 -13.07
CA VAL A 123 1.33 -5.90 -14.05
C VAL A 123 2.26 -6.08 -15.24
N TYR A 124 2.87 -4.99 -15.72
CA TYR A 124 3.62 -4.98 -16.98
C TYR A 124 5.11 -4.71 -16.81
N ASP A 125 5.52 -3.93 -15.80
CA ASP A 125 6.93 -3.56 -15.63
C ASP A 125 7.68 -4.54 -14.70
N ALA A 126 6.98 -5.15 -13.74
CA ALA A 126 7.50 -6.17 -12.86
C ALA A 126 7.42 -7.57 -13.49
N PRO A 127 8.30 -8.51 -13.10
CA PRO A 127 8.17 -9.92 -13.46
C PRO A 127 6.80 -10.48 -13.05
N ALA A 128 6.12 -11.14 -13.98
CA ALA A 128 4.86 -11.81 -13.67
C ALA A 128 5.08 -12.95 -12.66
N PRO A 129 4.13 -13.19 -11.73
CA PRO A 129 4.16 -14.35 -10.85
C PRO A 129 4.35 -15.66 -11.65
N PRO A 130 5.08 -16.65 -11.11
CA PRO A 130 5.57 -16.76 -9.74
C PRO A 130 6.93 -16.10 -9.48
N ASN A 131 7.54 -15.45 -10.47
CA ASN A 131 8.87 -14.88 -10.32
C ASN A 131 8.87 -13.76 -9.28
N LEU A 132 9.87 -13.75 -8.40
CA LEU A 132 10.07 -12.66 -7.45
C LEU A 132 10.50 -11.40 -8.22
N ASP A 133 9.90 -10.25 -7.91
CA ASP A 133 10.31 -8.97 -8.49
C ASP A 133 11.61 -8.47 -7.85
N THR A 134 12.75 -9.00 -8.31
CA THR A 134 14.08 -8.50 -7.93
C THR A 134 14.42 -7.15 -8.58
N THR A 135 13.62 -6.71 -9.56
CA THR A 135 13.86 -5.48 -10.33
C THR A 135 13.33 -4.24 -9.61
N LYS A 136 12.44 -4.43 -8.62
CA LYS A 136 11.73 -3.39 -7.87
C LYS A 136 11.00 -2.40 -8.80
N ARG A 137 10.57 -2.88 -9.97
CA ARG A 137 9.86 -2.08 -10.98
C ARG A 137 8.38 -1.96 -10.66
N GLY A 138 7.80 -2.96 -9.99
CA GLY A 138 6.46 -2.85 -9.44
C GLY A 138 6.46 -2.04 -8.15
N TRP A 139 5.59 -1.03 -8.06
CA TRP A 139 5.53 -0.15 -6.90
C TRP A 139 4.10 0.31 -6.62
N VAL A 140 3.84 0.68 -5.37
CA VAL A 140 2.63 1.36 -4.92
C VAL A 140 2.99 2.65 -4.18
N LYS A 141 2.01 3.52 -3.95
CA LYS A 141 2.24 4.75 -3.16
C LYS A 141 1.98 4.46 -1.69
N LEU A 142 2.94 4.80 -0.83
CA LEU A 142 2.73 4.94 0.61
C LEU A 142 2.52 6.41 0.94
N ILE A 143 1.39 6.74 1.54
CA ILE A 143 0.98 8.12 1.86
C ILE A 143 0.98 8.28 3.38
N ASP A 144 1.67 9.30 3.89
CA ASP A 144 1.59 9.68 5.30
C ASP A 144 0.33 10.53 5.52
N ALA A 145 -0.57 10.05 6.37
CA ALA A 145 -1.84 10.69 6.71
C ALA A 145 -1.65 12.00 7.47
N SER A 146 -0.60 12.08 8.28
CA SER A 146 -0.31 13.20 9.17
C SER A 146 0.51 14.31 8.50
N TRP A 147 1.06 14.03 7.30
CA TRP A 147 1.92 14.98 6.62
C TRP A 147 1.16 16.23 6.16
N GLN A 148 1.78 17.39 6.39
CA GLN A 148 1.34 18.69 5.89
C GLN A 148 2.56 19.45 5.34
N PRO A 149 2.37 20.28 4.29
CA PRO A 149 3.45 21.10 3.79
C PRO A 149 3.88 22.12 4.84
N VAL A 150 5.19 22.23 5.07
CA VAL A 150 5.76 23.31 5.88
C VAL A 150 5.61 24.65 5.14
N SER A 151 5.46 25.77 5.86
CA SER A 151 5.38 27.10 5.24
C SER A 151 6.62 27.40 4.38
N SER A 152 6.40 28.09 3.26
CA SER A 152 7.43 28.39 2.26
C SER A 152 8.62 29.17 2.79
N GLU A 153 8.41 29.96 3.85
CA GLU A 153 9.44 30.77 4.51
C GLU A 153 10.56 29.95 5.16
N ARG A 154 10.31 28.67 5.45
CA ARG A 154 11.27 27.77 6.13
C ARG A 154 12.02 26.84 5.18
N ILE A 155 11.75 26.91 3.88
CA ILE A 155 12.30 26.00 2.88
C ILE A 155 13.51 26.66 2.21
N ARG A 156 14.67 26.02 2.30
CA ARG A 156 15.90 26.49 1.64
C ARG A 156 16.03 25.97 0.20
N ASP A 157 15.54 24.76 -0.05
CA ASP A 157 15.68 24.06 -1.32
C ASP A 157 14.30 23.82 -1.95
N PHE A 158 14.14 24.32 -3.17
CA PHE A 158 12.93 24.09 -3.97
C PHE A 158 13.20 23.04 -5.03
N PHE A 159 12.39 21.98 -5.02
CA PHE A 159 12.38 20.92 -6.02
C PHE A 159 11.30 21.18 -7.06
N GLU A 160 11.40 20.50 -8.20
CA GLU A 160 10.33 20.46 -9.20
C GLU A 160 8.98 20.08 -8.55
N PRO A 161 7.90 20.84 -8.81
CA PRO A 161 6.64 20.64 -8.13
C PRO A 161 6.05 19.25 -8.42
N ILE A 162 5.71 18.51 -7.37
CA ILE A 162 4.87 17.31 -7.49
C ILE A 162 3.51 17.65 -6.89
N GLN A 163 2.48 17.66 -7.74
CA GLN A 163 1.11 18.04 -7.33
C GLN A 163 1.08 19.38 -6.57
N GLY A 164 1.89 20.35 -7.02
CA GLY A 164 2.01 21.68 -6.41
C GLY A 164 2.96 21.75 -5.20
N VAL A 165 3.58 20.65 -4.76
CA VAL A 165 4.53 20.62 -3.64
C VAL A 165 5.97 20.69 -4.13
N THR A 166 6.68 21.75 -3.73
CA THR A 166 8.10 21.99 -4.06
C THR A 166 9.08 21.54 -2.97
N GLN A 167 8.57 21.06 -1.82
CA GLN A 167 9.38 20.50 -0.75
C GLN A 167 10.04 19.17 -1.19
N ASN A 168 11.15 18.82 -0.54
CA ASN A 168 11.76 17.50 -0.72
C ASN A 168 10.74 16.40 -0.35
N ASN A 169 10.15 16.50 0.85
CA ASN A 169 9.08 15.61 1.28
C ASN A 169 7.73 16.08 0.74
N VAL A 170 7.06 15.26 -0.06
CA VAL A 170 5.75 15.55 -0.66
C VAL A 170 4.59 14.81 0.04
N GLY A 171 4.90 14.16 1.18
CA GLY A 171 3.96 13.42 2.01
C GLY A 171 3.51 12.08 1.43
N TRP A 172 4.22 11.57 0.44
CA TRP A 172 4.07 10.23 -0.10
C TRP A 172 5.39 9.78 -0.76
N MET A 173 5.61 8.47 -0.85
CA MET A 173 6.74 7.88 -1.56
C MET A 173 6.31 6.61 -2.31
N LYS A 174 7.12 6.16 -3.27
CA LYS A 174 6.91 4.88 -3.94
C LYS A 174 7.61 3.76 -3.17
N ILE A 175 6.88 2.70 -2.87
CA ILE A 175 7.41 1.50 -2.22
C ILE A 175 7.25 0.28 -3.15
N PRO A 176 8.21 -0.65 -3.19
CA PRO A 176 8.05 -1.94 -3.86
C PRO A 176 6.79 -2.67 -3.38
N TYR A 177 5.98 -3.17 -4.32
CA TYR A 177 4.68 -3.79 -3.97
C TYR A 177 4.83 -5.11 -3.20
N HIS A 178 5.95 -5.82 -3.37
CA HIS A 178 6.18 -7.14 -2.77
C HIS A 178 6.73 -7.06 -1.33
N HIS A 179 6.98 -5.87 -0.80
CA HIS A 179 7.46 -5.63 0.57
C HIS A 179 6.45 -4.86 1.44
N ILE A 180 5.17 -4.79 1.01
CA ILE A 180 4.13 -3.99 1.70
C ILE A 180 4.02 -4.37 3.19
N ASP A 181 4.04 -5.66 3.48
CA ASP A 181 3.99 -6.23 4.83
C ASP A 181 5.22 -5.85 5.67
N GLU A 182 6.43 -5.99 5.13
CA GLU A 182 7.67 -5.55 5.78
C GLU A 182 7.63 -4.04 6.08
N TYR A 183 7.11 -3.24 5.16
CA TYR A 183 6.97 -1.80 5.37
C TYR A 183 5.98 -1.47 6.49
N TYR A 184 4.87 -2.20 6.59
CA TYR A 184 3.95 -2.02 7.72
C TYR A 184 4.61 -2.31 9.08
N VAL A 185 5.56 -3.25 9.13
CA VAL A 185 6.35 -3.52 10.36
C VAL A 185 7.31 -2.38 10.65
N HIS A 186 8.10 -1.95 9.65
CA HIS A 186 9.10 -0.90 9.85
C HIS A 186 8.49 0.47 10.15
N CYS A 187 7.33 0.77 9.58
CA CYS A 187 6.58 2.00 9.82
C CYS A 187 6.08 2.18 11.26
N ARG A 188 6.28 1.19 12.14
CA ARG A 188 6.14 1.37 13.60
C ARG A 188 7.18 2.34 14.17
N ASP A 189 8.39 2.35 13.61
CA ASP A 189 9.39 3.36 13.96
C ASP A 189 9.09 4.67 13.23
N LEU A 190 8.93 5.74 14.00
CA LEU A 190 8.67 7.09 13.50
C LEU A 190 9.81 7.62 12.63
N ASN A 191 11.03 7.16 12.85
CA ASN A 191 12.21 7.56 12.08
C ASN A 191 12.27 6.88 10.72
N TYR A 192 11.55 5.76 10.53
CA TYR A 192 11.61 4.97 9.31
C TYR A 192 11.27 5.78 8.07
N TRP A 193 10.26 6.66 8.18
CA TRP A 193 9.89 7.57 7.10
C TRP A 193 11.08 8.46 6.72
N VAL A 194 11.72 9.11 7.69
CA VAL A 194 12.81 10.07 7.43
C VAL A 194 14.02 9.39 6.80
N THR A 195 14.38 8.20 7.26
CA THR A 195 15.56 7.47 6.79
C THR A 195 15.34 6.78 5.45
N SER A 196 14.10 6.39 5.14
CA SER A 196 13.76 5.65 3.92
C SER A 196 13.16 6.51 2.83
N TYR A 197 12.78 7.75 3.13
CA TYR A 197 12.09 8.63 2.19
C TYR A 197 12.91 8.84 0.93
N ARG A 198 12.29 8.48 -0.21
CA ARG A 198 12.76 8.83 -1.54
C ARG A 198 11.73 9.72 -2.20
N ARG A 199 12.19 10.89 -2.65
CA ARG A 199 11.34 11.79 -3.41
C ARG A 199 10.99 11.15 -4.76
N PRO A 200 9.70 11.01 -5.11
CA PRO A 200 9.32 10.53 -6.44
C PRO A 200 9.96 11.40 -7.54
N PRO A 201 10.32 10.82 -8.70
CA PRO A 201 9.88 9.53 -9.23
C PRO A 201 10.64 8.29 -8.73
N ALA A 202 11.67 8.46 -7.91
CA ALA A 202 12.46 7.36 -7.36
C ALA A 202 11.60 6.39 -6.51
N VAL A 203 11.95 5.10 -6.56
CA VAL A 203 11.34 4.04 -5.73
C VAL A 203 12.24 3.77 -4.54
N MET A 204 11.64 3.57 -3.36
CA MET A 204 12.40 3.22 -2.17
C MET A 204 13.22 1.94 -2.39
N GLY A 205 14.48 1.94 -1.96
CA GLY A 205 15.39 0.80 -2.08
C GLY A 205 16.07 0.63 -3.46
N TYR A 206 15.96 1.60 -4.37
CA TYR A 206 16.89 1.75 -5.50
C TYR A 206 18.20 2.42 -5.03
N PRO A 207 19.38 2.03 -5.55
CA PRO A 207 20.61 2.78 -5.33
C PRO A 207 20.47 4.22 -5.88
N TYR A 208 21.30 5.14 -5.36
CA TYR A 208 21.47 6.43 -6.01
C TYR A 208 22.06 6.15 -7.40
N ASP A 209 21.42 6.65 -8.47
CA ASP A 209 22.16 6.83 -9.71
C ASP A 209 23.19 7.92 -9.42
N ASP A 210 24.45 7.51 -9.26
CA ASP A 210 25.62 8.40 -9.14
C ASP A 210 25.83 9.23 -10.42
#